data_AF-A0A2G9PIY7-F1
#
_entry.id   AF-A0A2G9PIY7-F1
#
_cell.length_a   1.000
_cell.length_b   1.000
_cell.length_c   1.000
_cell.angle_alpha   90.00
_cell.angle_beta   90.00
_cell.angle_gamma   90.00
#
_symmetry.space_group_name_H-M   'P 1'
#
loop_
_entity.id
_entity.type
_entity.pdbx_description
1 polymer ?
#
loop_
_entity_poly.entity_id
_entity_poly.type
_entity_poly.pdbx_seq_one_letter_code
_entity_poly.pdbx_strand_id
1 'polypeptide(L)'
;MIEMNMNVKLLGIPEQIMACAIKSGLAKTKTDALRLGLLELENKYNLLERYEDEQDVVDAKKILADMKSGKEKVYSLKEFEKETGLKIS
;
A
#
# COMPACT_ATOMS: atom_id res chain seq x y z
N MET A 1 13.36 3.42 4.78
CA MET A 1 12.91 2.33 5.67
C MET A 1 12.42 2.99 6.94
N ILE A 2 11.12 2.91 7.25
CA ILE A 2 10.59 3.46 8.51
C ILE A 2 10.73 2.36 9.55
N GLU A 3 11.63 2.54 10.51
CA GLU A 3 11.78 1.61 11.62
C GLU A 3 10.90 2.08 12.78
N MET A 4 9.97 1.22 13.20
CA MET A 4 9.04 1.51 14.29
C MET A 4 9.31 0.56 15.46
N ASN A 5 9.57 1.12 16.64
CA ASN A 5 9.71 0.36 17.88
C ASN A 5 8.52 0.68 18.79
N MET A 6 7.78 -0.35 19.21
CA MET A 6 6.57 -0.18 20.02
C MET A 6 6.48 -1.23 21.13
N ASN A 7 5.98 -0.82 22.29
CA ASN A 7 5.62 -1.71 23.38
C ASN A 7 4.10 -1.91 23.39
N VAL A 8 3.66 -3.16 23.26
CA VAL A 8 2.24 -3.51 23.18
C VAL A 8 1.91 -4.54 24.26
N LYS A 9 0.80 -4.31 24.97
CA LYS A 9 0.28 -5.27 25.95
C LYS A 9 -0.94 -5.98 25.36
N LEU A 10 -0.78 -7.25 25.03
CA LEU A 10 -1.86 -8.10 24.53
C LEU A 10 -2.39 -8.96 25.67
N LEU A 11 -3.71 -9.02 25.82
CA LEU A 11 -4.41 -9.78 26.86
C LEU A 11 -5.54 -10.60 26.25
N GLY A 12 -5.78 -11.79 26.79
CA GLY A 12 -6.89 -12.65 26.37
C GLY A 12 -6.61 -13.40 25.07
N ILE A 13 -7.53 -13.35 24.11
CA ILE A 13 -7.44 -14.16 22.88
C ILE A 13 -6.16 -13.89 22.07
N PRO A 14 -5.72 -12.64 21.83
CA PRO A 14 -4.47 -12.38 21.10
C PRO A 14 -3.22 -12.98 21.77
N GLU A 15 -3.20 -13.00 23.11
CA GLU A 15 -2.11 -13.65 23.87
C GLU A 15 -2.10 -15.17 23.63
N GLN A 16 -3.28 -15.80 23.65
CA GLN A 16 -3.42 -17.24 23.39
C GLN A 16 -3.05 -17.61 21.96
N ILE A 17 -3.49 -16.83 20.96
CA ILE A 17 -3.13 -17.03 19.55
C ILE A 17 -1.61 -17.01 19.39
N MET A 18 -0.95 -16.01 19.96
CA MET A 18 0.49 -15.87 19.90
C MET A 18 1.22 -17.03 20.60
N ALA A 19 0.74 -17.47 21.77
CA ALA A 19 1.29 -18.63 22.46
C ALA A 19 1.14 -19.93 21.63
N CYS A 20 -0.01 -20.12 20.99
CA CYS A 20 -0.26 -21.25 20.09
C CYS A 20 0.64 -21.22 18.86
N ALA A 21 0.82 -20.06 18.23
CA ALA A 21 1.69 -19.90 17.06
C ALA A 21 3.16 -20.24 17.37
N ILE A 22 3.63 -19.89 18.58
CA ILE A 22 4.98 -20.27 19.02
C ILE A 22 5.04 -21.77 19.32
N LYS A 23 4.06 -22.29 20.06
CA LYS A 23 4.01 -23.70 20.45
C LYS A 23 3.91 -24.66 19.25
N SER A 24 3.25 -24.24 18.17
CA SER A 24 3.13 -25.02 16.92
C SER A 24 4.34 -24.88 16.00
N GLY A 25 5.32 -24.03 16.34
CA GLY A 25 6.52 -23.79 15.53
C GLY A 25 6.29 -22.87 14.33
N LEU A 26 5.12 -22.23 14.20
CA LEU A 26 4.86 -21.23 13.15
C LEU A 26 5.68 -19.96 13.36
N ALA A 27 5.98 -19.61 14.62
CA ALA A 27 6.80 -18.46 14.97
C ALA A 27 7.85 -18.83 16.02
N LYS A 28 9.06 -18.27 15.90
CA LYS A 28 10.13 -18.47 16.89
C LYS A 28 9.98 -17.56 18.11
N THR A 29 9.49 -16.34 17.89
CA THR A 29 9.33 -15.31 18.94
C THR A 29 7.96 -14.65 18.88
N LYS A 30 7.59 -13.94 19.95
CA LYS A 30 6.37 -13.12 20.01
C LYS A 30 6.34 -12.06 18.91
N THR A 31 7.49 -11.43 18.65
CA THR A 31 7.64 -10.41 17.60
C THR A 31 7.44 -11.02 16.22
N ASP A 32 7.97 -12.21 15.96
CA ASP A 32 7.78 -12.88 14.67
C ASP A 32 6.30 -13.26 14.46
N ALA A 33 5.63 -13.78 15.49
CA ALA A 33 4.20 -14.08 15.44
C ALA A 33 3.37 -12.82 15.12
N LEU A 34 3.73 -11.68 15.71
CA LEU A 34 3.06 -10.40 15.45
C LEU A 34 3.28 -9.91 14.00
N ARG A 35 4.51 -10.03 13.48
CA ARG A 35 4.82 -9.71 12.08
C ARG A 35 4.07 -10.59 11.09
N LEU A 36 4.00 -11.90 11.37
CA LEU A 36 3.21 -12.84 10.57
C LEU A 36 1.72 -12.48 10.59
N GLY A 37 1.19 -12.07 11.75
CA GLY A 37 -0.19 -11.60 11.86
C GLY A 37 -0.44 -10.35 11.01
N LEU A 38 0.48 -9.39 10.98
CA LEU A 38 0.37 -8.20 10.12
C LEU A 38 0.42 -8.56 8.63
N LEU A 39 1.30 -9.49 8.25
CA LEU A 39 1.40 -9.97 6.87
C LEU A 39 0.10 -10.66 6.42
N GLU A 40 -0.51 -11.46 7.30
CA GLU A 40 -1.79 -12.12 7.01
C GLU A 40 -2.94 -11.10 6.90
N LEU A 41 -2.91 -10.01 7.68
CA LEU A 41 -3.87 -8.93 7.53
C LEU A 41 -3.74 -8.25 6.16
N GLU A 42 -2.50 -7.99 5.72
CA GLU A 42 -2.27 -7.46 4.37
C GLU A 42 -2.80 -8.40 3.30
N ASN A 43 -2.42 -9.68 3.34
CA ASN A 43 -2.85 -10.69 2.37
C ASN A 43 -4.38 -10.84 2.31
N LYS A 44 -5.07 -10.62 3.42
CA LYS A 44 -6.53 -10.77 3.51
C LYS A 44 -7.30 -9.53 3.06
N TYR A 45 -6.75 -8.35 3.26
CA TYR A 45 -7.48 -7.09 3.10
C TYR A 45 -6.86 -6.14 2.07
N ASN A 46 -5.69 -6.46 1.51
CA ASN A 46 -4.90 -5.65 0.58
C ASN A 46 -4.85 -4.18 1.02
N LEU A 47 -4.42 -3.95 2.27
CA LEU A 47 -4.53 -2.63 2.90
C LEU A 47 -3.62 -1.62 2.20
N LEU A 48 -2.45 -2.08 1.72
CA LEU A 48 -1.53 -1.22 0.97
C LEU A 48 -2.08 -0.90 -0.42
N GLU A 49 -2.56 -1.90 -1.18
CA GLU A 49 -3.14 -1.64 -2.51
C GLU A 49 -4.34 -0.69 -2.44
N ARG A 50 -5.22 -0.86 -1.45
CA ARG A 50 -6.36 0.04 -1.26
C ARG A 50 -5.93 1.47 -0.94
N TYR A 51 -4.87 1.62 -0.16
CA TYR A 51 -4.33 2.93 0.16
C TYR A 51 -3.71 3.59 -1.08
N GLU A 52 -2.97 2.81 -1.89
CA GLU A 52 -2.43 3.25 -3.17
C GLU A 52 -3.55 3.65 -4.14
N ASP A 53 -4.59 2.83 -4.30
CA ASP A 53 -5.76 3.13 -5.15
C ASP A 53 -6.45 4.44 -4.73
N GLU A 54 -6.66 4.65 -3.42
CA GLU A 54 -7.25 5.89 -2.90
C GLU A 54 -6.38 7.11 -3.23
N GLN A 55 -5.06 6.97 -3.08
CA GLN A 55 -4.10 8.03 -3.36
C GLN A 55 -4.02 8.33 -4.87
N ASP A 56 -4.00 7.29 -5.71
CA ASP A 56 -4.04 7.39 -7.17
C ASP A 56 -5.30 8.10 -7.65
N VAL A 57 -6.46 7.83 -7.04
CA VAL A 57 -7.71 8.53 -7.35
C VAL A 57 -7.60 10.02 -6.98
N VAL A 58 -6.95 10.37 -5.87
CA VAL A 58 -6.73 11.76 -5.48
C VAL A 58 -5.80 12.46 -6.46
N ASP A 59 -4.70 11.81 -6.84
CA ASP A 59 -3.72 12.36 -7.77
C ASP A 59 -4.30 12.50 -9.18
N ALA A 60 -5.06 11.52 -9.66
CA ALA A 60 -5.78 11.60 -10.93
C ALA A 60 -6.78 12.76 -10.94
N LYS A 61 -7.53 12.98 -9.85
CA LYS A 61 -8.45 14.13 -9.72
C LYS A 61 -7.70 15.46 -9.78
N LYS A 62 -6.52 15.53 -9.15
CA LYS A 62 -5.67 16.73 -9.17
C LYS A 62 -5.16 17.02 -10.57
N ILE A 63 -4.61 16.02 -11.26
CA ILE A 63 -4.13 16.14 -12.65
C ILE A 63 -5.27 16.60 -13.56
N LEU A 64 -6.47 16.01 -13.44
CA LEU A 64 -7.64 16.43 -14.22
C LEU A 64 -8.05 17.88 -13.93
N ALA A 65 -7.94 18.35 -12.68
CA ALA A 65 -8.22 19.73 -12.32
C ALA A 65 -7.17 20.71 -12.90
N ASP A 66 -5.90 20.32 -12.88
CA ASP A 66 -4.81 21.12 -13.44
C ASP A 66 -4.88 21.21 -14.98
N MET A 67 -5.26 20.12 -15.66
CA MET A 67 -5.59 20.12 -17.09
C MET A 67 -6.77 21.06 -17.41
N LYS A 68 -7.87 20.97 -16.64
CA LYS A 68 -9.05 21.83 -16.84
C LYS A 68 -8.78 23.31 -16.58
N SER A 69 -7.91 23.61 -15.63
CA SER A 69 -7.51 24.99 -15.32
C SER A 69 -6.44 25.55 -16.27
N GLY A 70 -5.95 24.75 -17.22
CA GLY A 70 -4.93 25.14 -18.19
C GLY A 70 -3.52 25.26 -17.61
N LYS A 71 -3.30 24.74 -16.39
CA LYS A 71 -1.96 24.67 -15.78
C LYS A 71 -1.09 23.59 -16.39
N GLU A 72 -1.73 22.53 -16.91
CA GLU A 72 -1.06 21.44 -17.61
C GLU A 72 -1.18 21.56 -19.12
N LYS A 73 -0.08 21.24 -19.81
CA LYS A 73 -0.02 21.29 -21.27
C LYS A 73 -0.56 19.97 -21.84
N VAL A 74 -1.75 20.03 -22.41
CA VAL A 74 -2.37 18.92 -23.13
C VAL A 74 -1.89 18.89 -24.57
N TYR A 75 -1.46 17.72 -25.02
CA TYR A 75 -1.02 17.48 -26.39
C TYR A 75 -2.09 16.71 -27.14
N SER A 76 -2.30 17.04 -28.41
CA SER A 76 -2.99 16.15 -29.34
C SER A 76 -2.13 14.92 -29.64
N LEU A 77 -2.74 13.83 -30.13
CA LEU A 77 -2.02 12.58 -30.44
C LEU A 77 -0.78 12.82 -31.33
N LYS A 78 -0.91 13.65 -32.37
CA LYS A 78 0.19 13.99 -33.29
C LYS A 78 1.31 14.79 -32.62
N GLU A 79 0.96 15.67 -31.69
CA GLU A 79 1.96 16.47 -30.96
C GLU A 79 2.68 15.61 -29.92
N PHE A 80 1.95 14.71 -29.25
CA PHE A 80 2.51 13.75 -28.31
C PHE A 80 3.52 12.82 -28.98
N GLU A 81 3.16 12.22 -30.14
CA GLU A 81 4.06 11.36 -30.90
C GLU A 81 5.32 12.11 -31.37
N LYS A 82 5.18 13.39 -31.73
CA LYS A 82 6.29 14.23 -32.17
C LYS A 82 7.25 14.59 -31.03
N GLU A 83 6.73 14.91 -29.85
CA GLU A 83 7.53 15.31 -28.68
C GLU A 83 8.17 14.12 -27.97
N THR A 84 7.46 12.98 -27.88
CA THR A 84 7.92 11.81 -27.11
C THR A 84 8.57 10.72 -27.95
N GLY A 85 8.32 10.68 -29.27
CA GLY A 85 8.76 9.60 -30.15
C GLY A 85 8.03 8.27 -29.95
N LEU A 86 7.02 8.23 -29.07
CA LEU A 86 6.23 7.03 -28.78
C LEU A 86 4.96 7.02 -29.64
N LYS A 87 4.73 5.91 -30.34
CA LYS A 87 3.47 5.65 -31.04
C LYS A 87 2.55 4.85 -30.12
N ILE A 88 1.39 5.41 -29.81
CA ILE A 88 0.35 4.72 -29.06
C ILE A 88 -0.60 4.10 -30.10
N SER A 89 -0.55 2.77 -30.24
CA SER A 89 -1.38 1.98 -31.15
C SER A 89 -2.82 1.84 -30.65
#